data_AF-A0A800AKG5-F1
#
_entry.id   AF-A0A800AKG5-F1
#
_cell.length_a   1.000
_cell.length_b   1.000
_cell.length_c   1.000
_cell.angle_alpha   90.00
_cell.angle_beta   90.00
_cell.angle_gamma   90.00
#
_symmetry.space_group_name_H-M   'P 1'
#
loop_
_entity.id
_entity.type
_entity.pdbx_description
1 polymer ?
#
loop_
_entity_poly.entity_id
_entity_poly.type
_entity_poly.pdbx_seq_one_letter_code
_entity_poly.pdbx_strand_id
1 'polypeptide(L)' 'MNEHIERLDSFRSFFPEYNDRKAIGAVAGMRMEEGADRYAYRRGFFVLAQSGESLVILNDDKFRPRLW' A
#
# COMPACT_ATOMS: atom_id res chain seq x y z
N MET A 1 -8.17 4.75 6.91
CA MET A 1 -7.68 4.01 5.72
C MET A 1 -8.31 4.46 4.40
N ASN A 2 -9.64 4.51 4.27
CA ASN A 2 -10.28 4.91 3.00
C ASN A 2 -9.87 6.31 2.51
N GLU A 3 -9.79 7.29 3.41
CA GLU A 3 -9.30 8.65 3.09
C GLU A 3 -7.91 8.63 2.44
N HIS A 4 -7.01 7.76 2.89
CA HIS A 4 -5.67 7.64 2.28
C HIS A 4 -5.73 7.06 0.87
N ILE A 5 -6.67 6.14 0.61
CA ILE A 5 -6.89 5.58 -0.73
C ILE A 5 -7.42 6.65 -1.68
N GLU A 6 -8.39 7.45 -1.24
CA GLU A 6 -8.95 8.55 -2.04
C GLU A 6 -7.88 9.60 -2.40
N ARG A 7 -6.96 9.88 -1.48
CA ARG A 7 -5.80 10.76 -1.74
C ARG A 7 -4.86 10.18 -2.79
N LEU A 8 -4.63 8.86 -2.77
CA LEU A 8 -3.81 8.17 -3.78
C LEU A 8 -4.49 8.11 -5.15
N ASP A 9 -5.83 8.06 -5.21
CA ASP A 9 -6.56 8.15 -6.47
C ASP A 9 -6.32 9.51 -7.18
N SER A 10 -5.96 10.55 -6.43
CA SER A 10 -5.61 11.86 -6.98
C SER A 10 -4.11 12.04 -7.25
N PHE A 11 -3.27 11.04 -6.95
CA PHE A 11 -1.79 11.16 -7.01
C PHE A 11 -1.29 11.67 -8.37
N ARG A 12 -1.76 11.08 -9.46
CA ARG A 12 -1.35 11.45 -10.83
C ARG A 12 -1.72 12.88 -11.23
N SER A 13 -2.76 13.44 -10.63
CA SER A 13 -3.15 14.84 -10.86
C SER A 13 -2.16 15.80 -10.23
N PHE A 14 -1.56 15.43 -9.09
CA PHE A 14 -0.56 16.24 -8.39
C PHE A 14 0.86 15.99 -8.88
N PHE A 15 1.16 14.81 -9.41
CA PHE A 15 2.48 14.41 -9.88
C PHE A 15 2.44 13.86 -11.33
N PRO A 16 2.14 14.72 -12.32
CA PRO A 16 1.97 14.30 -13.70
C PRO A 16 3.25 13.71 -14.34
N GLU A 17 4.42 14.02 -13.80
CA GLU A 17 5.72 13.49 -14.25
C GLU A 17 5.86 11.96 -14.07
N TYR A 18 4.97 11.33 -13.31
CA TYR A 18 4.93 9.88 -13.12
C TYR A 18 3.83 9.20 -13.94
N ASN A 19 3.16 9.91 -14.85
CA ASN A 19 2.05 9.36 -15.62
C ASN A 19 2.44 8.20 -16.55
N ASP A 20 3.69 8.12 -16.96
CA ASP A 20 4.24 7.02 -17.75
C ASP A 20 4.72 5.84 -16.88
N ARG A 21 4.66 5.96 -15.54
CA ARG A 21 5.14 4.94 -14.60
C ARG A 21 3.98 4.18 -13.98
N LYS A 22 4.29 2.96 -13.52
CA LYS A 22 3.39 2.16 -12.69
C LYS A 22 3.55 2.60 -11.23
N ALA A 23 2.50 3.17 -10.66
CA ALA A 23 2.47 3.49 -9.23
C ALA A 23 1.83 2.33 -8.47
N ILE A 24 2.51 1.87 -7.42
CA ILE A 24 2.01 0.84 -6.50
C ILE A 24 1.97 1.40 -5.09
N GLY A 25 0.88 1.13 -4.38
CA GLY A 25 0.69 1.56 -3.00
C GLY A 25 1.27 0.57 -2.00
N ALA A 26 1.83 1.10 -0.91
CA ALA A 26 2.22 0.32 0.26
C ALA A 26 1.71 0.97 1.55
N VAL A 27 1.47 0.16 2.58
CA VAL A 27 1.11 0.58 3.93
C VAL A 27 2.09 -0.04 4.90
N ALA A 28 2.67 0.80 5.75
CA ALA A 28 3.58 0.39 6.81
C ALA A 28 3.03 0.86 8.16
N GLY A 29 3.24 0.07 9.21
CA GLY A 29 2.87 0.47 10.57
C GLY A 29 3.68 -0.26 11.63
N MET A 30 4.09 0.46 12.68
CA MET A 30 4.76 -0.13 13.85
C MET A 30 3.80 -1.00 14.68
N ARG A 31 2.53 -0.57 14.79
CA ARG A 31 1.41 -1.39 15.24
C ARG A 31 0.26 -1.17 14.28
N MET A 32 -0.15 -2.21 13.58
CA MET A 32 -1.35 -2.17 12.76
C MET A 32 -2.55 -2.55 13.64
N GLU A 33 -3.62 -1.78 13.57
CA GLU A 33 -4.90 -2.21 14.14
C GLU A 33 -5.32 -3.55 13.53
N GLU A 34 -5.97 -4.39 14.33
CA GLU A 34 -6.37 -5.72 13.91
C GLU A 34 -7.29 -5.65 12.67
N GLY A 35 -6.83 -6.23 11.55
CA GLY A 35 -7.56 -6.24 10.29
C GLY A 35 -7.23 -5.09 9.32
N ALA A 36 -6.46 -4.08 9.73
CA ALA A 36 -5.98 -3.03 8.82
C ALA A 36 -5.03 -3.61 7.75
N ASP A 37 -4.18 -4.56 8.14
CA ASP A 37 -3.32 -5.37 7.30
C ASP A 37 -4.11 -6.16 6.22
N ARG A 38 -5.15 -6.88 6.64
CA ARG A 38 -6.02 -7.66 5.73
C ARG A 38 -6.80 -6.74 4.80
N TYR A 39 -7.23 -5.58 5.30
CA TYR A 39 -7.91 -4.58 4.49
C TYR A 39 -6.97 -3.99 3.42
N ALA A 40 -5.75 -3.64 3.80
CA ALA A 40 -4.70 -3.17 2.90
C ALA A 40 -4.40 -4.19 1.80
N TYR A 41 -4.17 -5.44 2.19
CA TYR A 41 -3.95 -6.56 1.26
C TYR A 41 -5.08 -6.66 0.23
N ARG A 42 -6.35 -6.68 0.68
CA ARG A 42 -7.51 -6.78 -0.21
C ARG A 42 -7.70 -5.57 -1.12
N ARG A 43 -7.21 -4.41 -0.72
CA ARG A 43 -7.25 -3.18 -1.53
C ARG A 43 -6.07 -3.08 -2.52
N GLY A 44 -5.21 -4.09 -2.57
CA GLY A 44 -4.08 -4.14 -3.51
C GLY A 44 -2.86 -3.36 -3.02
N PHE A 45 -2.71 -3.17 -1.71
CA PHE A 45 -1.52 -2.56 -1.11
C PHE A 45 -0.51 -3.59 -0.66
N PHE A 46 0.77 -3.29 -0.86
CA PHE A 46 1.82 -3.98 -0.13
C PHE A 46 1.73 -3.64 1.36
N VAL A 47 1.84 -4.63 2.23
CA VAL A 47 1.78 -4.49 3.69
C VAL A 47 3.18 -4.73 4.22
N LEU A 48 3.75 -3.68 4.80
CA LEU A 48 5.07 -3.68 5.41
C LEU A 48 4.92 -3.70 6.93
N ALA A 49 5.56 -4.67 7.57
CA ALA A 49 5.57 -4.77 9.02
C ALA A 49 7.00 -4.78 9.55
N GLN A 50 7.16 -4.31 10.78
CA GLN A 50 8.43 -4.42 11.47
C GLN A 50 8.64 -5.86 11.96
N SER A 51 9.82 -6.39 11.68
CA SER A 51 10.32 -7.65 12.22
C SER A 51 11.67 -7.41 12.89
N GLY A 52 11.64 -7.20 14.20
CA GLY A 52 12.83 -6.77 14.95
C GLY A 52 13.36 -5.43 14.44
N GLU A 53 14.60 -5.44 13.94
CA GLU A 53 15.28 -4.26 13.37
C GLU A 53 15.08 -4.10 11.85
N SER A 54 14.30 -4.99 11.21
CA SER A 54 14.08 -5.00 9.76
C SER A 54 12.60 -4.79 9.39
N LEU A 55 12.37 -4.51 8.10
CA LEU A 55 11.03 -4.49 7.49
C LEU A 55 10.80 -5.77 6.71
N VAL A 56 9.62 -6.36 6.85
CA VAL A 56 9.17 -7.51 6.09
C VAL A 56 7.91 -7.18 5.30
N ILE A 57 7.78 -7.78 4.11
CA ILE A 57 6.56 -7.73 3.32
C ILE A 57 5.67 -8.89 3.77
N LEU A 58 4.43 -8.61 4.18
CA LEU A 58 3.48 -9.62 4.64
C LEU A 58 2.61 -10.21 3.52
N ASN A 59 2.62 -9.62 2.32
CA ASN A 59 1.89 -10.16 1.18
C ASN A 59 2.49 -11.51 0.73
N ASP A 60 1.61 -12.41 0.31
CA ASP A 60 1.99 -13.70 -0.28
C ASP A 60 2.21 -13.59 -1.81
N ASP A 61 2.56 -14.71 -2.42
CA ASP A 61 2.79 -14.85 -3.87
C ASP A 61 1.52 -14.69 -4.72
N LYS A 62 0.34 -14.80 -4.12
CA LYS A 62 -0.97 -14.63 -4.77
C LYS A 62 -1.42 -13.17 -4.81
N PHE A 63 -0.75 -12.30 -4.06
CA PHE A 63 -1.07 -10.89 -3.99
C PHE A 63 -1.04 -10.22 -5.37
N ARG A 64 -2.02 -9.35 -5.62
CA ARG A 64 -2.11 -8.55 -6.84
C ARG A 64 -2.11 -7.06 -6.46
N PRO A 65 -1.05 -6.31 -6.82
CA PRO A 65 -1.00 -4.89 -6.52
C PRO A 65 -2.04 -4.14 -7.34
N ARG A 66 -2.72 -3.17 -6.71
CA ARG A 66 -3.49 -2.18 -7.44
C ARG A 66 -2.50 -1.19 -8.06
N LEU A 67 -2.68 -0.94 -9.36
CA LEU A 67 -1.97 0.12 -10.06
C LEU A 67 -2.80 1.39 -9.95
N TRP A 68 -2.15 2.47 -9.50
CA TRP A 68 -2.69 3.82 -9.52
C TRP A 68 -2.19 4.57 -10.73
#